data_AF-A0A520QEN4-F1
#
_entry.id   AF-A0A520QEN4-F1
#
_cell.length_a   1.000
_cell.length_b   1.000
_cell.length_c   1.000
_cell.angle_alpha   90.00
_cell.angle_beta   90.00
_cell.angle_gamma   90.00
#
_symmetry.space_group_name_H-M   'P 1'
#
loop_
_entity.id
_entity.type
_entity.pdbx_description
1 polymer ?
#
loop_
_entity_poly.entity_id
_entity_poly.type
_entity_poly.pdbx_seq_one_letter_code
_entity_poly.pdbx_strand_id
1 'polypeptide(L)'
;MSRLRAPDLLALLAAAALLGCGPSAPPDDPTDVAHGRDDEAVDREPTERADLRALGPTARFSDLAGAARQLDDLRDQESDRGCLLARGWRLEADLAVAVRPLPTPPDDLDARLAEDPGPVTVLSRWGAYGSGDPSHLSSSSVTATLPPRREPAVLWVVTDQGVYVRSTEGAATANGPRGAEEAASALGDPAAVGALFVTAEAGVSLERLSEVLSRIPSALAGRIGLAVTLAEGTRLPDAPAPEPPRDDAHCPDGLPSLPEDAPVGQLRPQAIVGSLGPLRQAAASCVSAAEGAGAGGGRVSLAIRIGPDGLVQEACAVEDSTDDATLRACLARAARTTAFPAPDPSGSVDVQLPLALVPPESQRQRPLCAD
;
A
#
# COMPACT_ATOMS: atom_id res chain seq x y z
N MET A 1 -48.69 -52.03 -13.43
CA MET A 1 -49.50 -51.96 -14.66
C MET A 1 -49.23 -50.62 -15.32
N SER A 2 -48.86 -50.66 -16.59
CA SER A 2 -48.32 -49.58 -17.41
C SER A 2 -49.19 -48.31 -17.45
N ARG A 3 -48.57 -47.14 -17.62
CA ARG A 3 -48.61 -46.37 -18.90
C ARG A 3 -47.95 -44.98 -18.82
N LEU A 4 -47.00 -44.78 -19.76
CA LEU A 4 -46.79 -43.61 -20.66
C LEU A 4 -46.21 -42.33 -20.03
N ARG A 5 -44.94 -41.97 -20.28
CA ARG A 5 -44.31 -41.30 -21.46
C ARG A 5 -44.83 -39.88 -21.77
N ALA A 6 -43.88 -38.93 -21.60
CA ALA A 6 -43.65 -37.54 -22.01
C ALA A 6 -44.24 -37.08 -23.39
N PRO A 7 -44.02 -35.84 -23.93
CA PRO A 7 -43.13 -34.73 -23.51
C PRO A 7 -43.69 -33.29 -23.78
N ASP A 8 -42.77 -32.30 -23.78
CA ASP A 8 -42.77 -31.00 -24.49
C ASP A 8 -43.03 -29.72 -23.68
N LEU A 9 -41.94 -29.04 -23.34
CA LEU A 9 -41.94 -27.59 -23.13
C LEU A 9 -40.61 -26.96 -23.58
N LEU A 10 -40.69 -26.37 -24.77
CA LEU A 10 -40.03 -25.17 -25.28
C LEU A 10 -39.24 -24.32 -24.26
N ALA A 11 -38.02 -23.90 -24.64
CA ALA A 11 -37.73 -22.49 -24.92
C ALA A 11 -36.34 -22.33 -25.57
N LEU A 12 -36.36 -21.65 -26.73
CA LEU A 12 -35.21 -21.28 -27.55
C LEU A 12 -34.47 -20.03 -27.02
N LEU A 13 -33.17 -20.07 -27.29
CA LEU A 13 -32.20 -18.98 -27.50
C LEU A 13 -32.74 -17.71 -28.18
N ALA A 14 -32.21 -16.55 -27.75
CA ALA A 14 -31.93 -15.42 -28.65
C ALA A 14 -30.70 -14.63 -28.14
N ALA A 15 -29.67 -14.57 -28.99
CA ALA A 15 -28.44 -13.80 -28.82
C ALA A 15 -28.31 -12.74 -29.92
N ALA A 16 -27.74 -11.60 -29.52
CA ALA A 16 -27.06 -10.49 -30.19
C ALA A 16 -26.98 -10.36 -31.74
N ALA A 17 -27.12 -9.10 -32.22
CA ALA A 17 -26.17 -8.34 -33.08
C ALA A 17 -26.86 -7.05 -33.60
N LEU A 18 -26.38 -5.84 -33.24
CA LEU A 18 -25.44 -4.98 -33.99
C LEU A 18 -25.88 -4.63 -35.42
N LEU A 19 -26.19 -3.35 -35.69
CA LEU A 19 -26.06 -2.64 -36.98
C LEU A 19 -26.29 -1.13 -36.79
N GLY A 20 -25.41 -0.30 -37.35
CA GLY A 20 -25.61 1.15 -37.42
C GLY A 20 -24.38 1.97 -37.86
N CYS A 21 -23.94 1.81 -39.11
CA CYS A 21 -23.10 2.78 -39.83
C CYS A 21 -23.99 3.67 -40.70
N GLY A 22 -23.66 4.97 -40.83
CA GLY A 22 -24.23 5.82 -41.88
C GLY A 22 -23.94 7.33 -41.71
N PRO A 23 -23.06 7.92 -42.53
CA PRO A 23 -22.85 9.37 -42.64
C PRO A 23 -23.60 9.95 -43.86
N SER A 24 -24.18 11.15 -43.78
CA SER A 24 -24.37 12.08 -44.93
C SER A 24 -25.12 13.37 -44.55
N ALA A 25 -24.47 14.52 -44.80
CA ALA A 25 -25.11 15.82 -45.07
C ALA A 25 -25.02 16.10 -46.59
N PRO A 26 -25.94 16.89 -47.19
CA PRO A 26 -25.53 18.10 -47.97
C PRO A 26 -26.65 19.20 -48.03
N PRO A 27 -26.61 20.26 -48.89
CA PRO A 27 -25.89 21.54 -48.70
C PRO A 27 -26.73 22.83 -48.99
N ASP A 28 -26.10 24.02 -48.85
CA ASP A 28 -26.32 25.34 -49.54
C ASP A 28 -27.65 26.14 -49.28
N ASP A 29 -27.75 27.47 -49.09
CA ASP A 29 -26.88 28.68 -49.18
C ASP A 29 -27.73 29.93 -48.68
N PRO A 30 -27.40 31.22 -48.95
CA PRO A 30 -26.70 32.20 -48.10
C PRO A 30 -27.57 33.35 -47.54
N THR A 31 -27.08 34.03 -46.49
CA THR A 31 -27.16 35.51 -46.42
C THR A 31 -26.08 36.06 -45.48
N ASP A 32 -24.99 36.46 -46.12
CA ASP A 32 -24.19 37.66 -45.91
C ASP A 32 -24.65 38.64 -44.80
N VAL A 33 -23.87 38.74 -43.71
CA VAL A 33 -23.48 40.03 -43.13
C VAL A 33 -22.07 39.91 -42.56
N ALA A 34 -21.11 40.51 -43.27
CA ALA A 34 -19.75 40.73 -42.83
C ALA A 34 -19.68 41.53 -41.50
N HIS A 35 -19.05 40.95 -40.48
CA HIS A 35 -18.34 41.70 -39.43
C HIS A 35 -17.00 41.00 -39.17
N GLY A 36 -15.92 41.71 -39.50
CA GLY A 36 -14.57 41.24 -39.26
C GLY A 36 -14.28 41.12 -37.77
N ARG A 37 -13.66 39.99 -37.42
CA ARG A 37 -12.60 39.91 -36.44
C ARG A 37 -11.82 38.64 -36.76
N ASP A 38 -10.51 38.81 -36.87
CA ASP A 38 -9.54 37.75 -37.08
C ASP A 38 -9.73 36.68 -35.99
N ASP A 39 -10.37 35.56 -36.34
CA ASP A 39 -10.23 34.32 -35.59
C ASP A 39 -8.86 33.74 -35.97
N GLU A 40 -7.82 34.27 -35.33
CA GLU A 40 -6.61 33.50 -35.10
C GLU A 40 -7.07 32.21 -34.40
N ALA A 41 -7.03 31.11 -35.14
CA ALA A 41 -6.95 29.79 -34.56
C ALA A 41 -5.71 29.78 -33.67
N VAL A 42 -5.90 30.12 -32.40
CA VAL A 42 -4.94 29.87 -31.35
C VAL A 42 -4.82 28.35 -31.31
N ASP A 43 -3.79 27.84 -31.99
CA ASP A 43 -3.13 26.59 -31.64
C ASP A 43 -2.82 26.72 -30.14
N ARG A 44 -3.78 26.31 -29.31
CA ARG A 44 -3.51 26.04 -27.90
C ARG A 44 -2.59 24.83 -27.93
N GLU A 45 -1.30 25.11 -27.91
CA GLU A 45 -0.31 24.17 -27.38
C GLU A 45 -0.93 23.50 -26.15
N PRO A 46 -0.80 22.17 -25.98
CA PRO A 46 -1.27 21.53 -24.76
C PRO A 46 -0.62 22.29 -23.61
N THR A 47 -1.41 23.05 -22.85
CA THR A 47 -0.93 23.69 -21.61
C THR A 47 -0.26 22.58 -20.84
N GLU A 48 1.06 22.65 -20.75
CA GLU A 48 1.91 21.71 -20.02
C GLU A 48 1.24 21.55 -18.66
N ARG A 49 0.67 20.36 -18.39
CA ARG A 49 -0.07 20.15 -17.15
C ARG A 49 0.89 20.51 -16.04
N ALA A 50 0.52 21.50 -15.22
CA ALA A 50 1.34 21.91 -14.09
C ALA A 50 1.72 20.65 -13.32
N ASP A 51 3.01 20.42 -13.16
CA ASP A 51 3.53 19.27 -12.43
C ASP A 51 3.07 19.40 -10.98
N LEU A 52 2.03 18.64 -10.62
CA LEU A 52 1.40 18.68 -9.30
C LEU A 52 2.36 18.30 -8.18
N ARG A 53 3.45 17.58 -8.50
CA ARG A 53 4.46 17.24 -7.51
C ARG A 53 5.36 18.43 -7.19
N ALA A 54 5.46 19.46 -8.04
CA ALA A 54 6.25 20.65 -7.79
C ALA A 54 5.44 21.74 -7.05
N LEU A 55 5.72 21.93 -5.75
CA LEU A 55 4.90 22.79 -4.88
C LEU A 55 5.38 24.26 -4.88
N GLY A 56 6.65 24.51 -5.21
CA GLY A 56 7.22 25.86 -5.31
C GLY A 56 7.76 26.42 -3.99
N PRO A 57 8.64 27.45 -4.04
CA PRO A 57 9.56 27.84 -2.95
C PRO A 57 8.90 28.30 -1.64
N THR A 58 7.66 28.80 -1.72
CA THR A 58 6.91 29.33 -0.58
C THR A 58 5.80 28.38 -0.10
N ALA A 59 5.79 27.14 -0.61
CA ALA A 59 4.77 26.16 -0.30
C ALA A 59 4.75 25.81 1.19
N ARG A 60 3.55 25.47 1.65
CA ARG A 60 3.23 25.06 3.00
C ARG A 60 2.74 23.61 3.03
N PHE A 61 2.53 23.09 4.23
CA PHE A 61 2.02 21.74 4.40
C PHE A 61 0.61 21.55 3.81
N SER A 62 -0.22 22.59 3.83
CA SER A 62 -1.53 22.59 3.14
C SER A 62 -1.40 22.39 1.62
N ASP A 63 -0.40 22.99 0.98
CA ASP A 63 -0.13 22.83 -0.45
C ASP A 63 0.30 21.40 -0.76
N LEU A 64 1.16 20.80 0.09
CA LEU A 64 1.58 19.40 -0.03
C LEU A 64 0.38 18.45 0.10
N ALA A 65 -0.45 18.62 1.12
CA ALA A 65 -1.65 17.80 1.30
C ALA A 65 -2.65 17.99 0.15
N GLY A 66 -2.79 19.22 -0.35
CA GLY A 66 -3.61 19.55 -1.52
C GLY A 66 -3.12 18.86 -2.81
N ALA A 67 -1.81 18.85 -3.05
CA ALA A 67 -1.19 18.14 -4.17
C ALA A 67 -1.37 16.63 -4.04
N ALA A 68 -1.14 16.06 -2.84
CA ALA A 68 -1.34 14.64 -2.59
C ALA A 68 -2.79 14.20 -2.84
N ARG A 69 -3.76 15.02 -2.44
CA ARG A 69 -5.19 14.78 -2.73
C ARG A 69 -5.46 14.75 -4.24
N GLN A 70 -4.96 15.73 -4.98
CA GLN A 70 -5.15 15.81 -6.44
C GLN A 70 -4.49 14.63 -7.17
N LEU A 71 -3.28 14.25 -6.76
CA LEU A 71 -2.58 13.09 -7.30
C LEU A 71 -3.34 11.79 -7.01
N ASP A 72 -3.90 11.61 -5.80
CA ASP A 72 -4.75 10.46 -5.47
C ASP A 72 -6.03 10.41 -6.32
N ASP A 73 -6.71 11.55 -6.50
CA ASP A 73 -7.92 11.66 -7.33
C ASP A 73 -7.64 11.33 -8.81
N LEU A 74 -6.47 11.72 -9.31
CA LEU A 74 -6.00 11.44 -10.67
C LEU A 74 -5.37 10.03 -10.82
N ARG A 75 -5.20 9.29 -9.73
CA ARG A 75 -4.47 8.00 -9.65
C ARG A 75 -3.00 8.10 -10.11
N ASP A 76 -2.38 9.25 -9.90
CA ASP A 76 -0.96 9.51 -10.19
C ASP A 76 -0.13 9.44 -8.90
N GLN A 77 -0.19 8.29 -8.24
CA GLN A 77 0.29 8.11 -6.86
C GLN A 77 1.77 7.70 -6.79
N GLU A 78 2.31 7.12 -7.86
CA GLU A 78 3.62 6.44 -7.87
C GLU A 78 4.77 7.40 -8.18
N SER A 79 5.94 7.13 -7.57
CA SER A 79 7.17 7.90 -7.81
C SER A 79 8.41 7.01 -7.75
N ASP A 80 9.32 7.18 -8.71
CA ASP A 80 10.55 6.37 -8.80
C ASP A 80 11.69 6.88 -7.90
N ARG A 81 11.45 7.92 -7.07
CA ARG A 81 12.51 8.59 -6.28
C ARG A 81 12.74 7.93 -4.91
N GLY A 82 11.74 7.25 -4.36
CA GLY A 82 11.83 6.53 -3.08
C GLY A 82 12.10 7.43 -1.87
N CYS A 83 11.52 8.63 -1.84
CA CYS A 83 11.68 9.62 -0.77
C CYS A 83 10.41 10.46 -0.60
N LEU A 84 10.17 11.01 0.58
CA LEU A 84 8.96 11.80 0.84
C LEU A 84 9.01 13.17 0.14
N LEU A 85 10.13 13.88 0.30
CA LEU A 85 10.31 15.25 -0.19
C LEU A 85 11.69 15.44 -0.85
N ALA A 86 11.71 16.08 -2.02
CA ALA A 86 12.94 16.51 -2.70
C ALA A 86 13.21 18.01 -2.53
N ARG A 87 14.46 18.41 -2.82
CA ARG A 87 14.85 19.81 -2.98
C ARG A 87 13.95 20.53 -3.98
N GLY A 88 13.76 21.84 -3.76
CA GLY A 88 12.80 22.63 -4.53
C GLY A 88 11.34 22.31 -4.19
N TRP A 89 11.10 21.63 -3.06
CA TRP A 89 9.79 21.30 -2.52
C TRP A 89 8.94 20.48 -3.48
N ARG A 90 9.51 19.38 -3.95
CA ARG A 90 8.79 18.40 -4.76
C ARG A 90 8.30 17.23 -3.91
N LEU A 91 7.02 16.91 -4.00
CA LEU A 91 6.41 15.73 -3.39
C LEU A 91 6.76 14.49 -4.22
N GLU A 92 7.80 13.79 -3.78
CA GLU A 92 8.33 12.62 -4.46
C GLU A 92 7.88 11.31 -3.80
N ALA A 93 6.98 11.40 -2.82
CA ALA A 93 6.48 10.24 -2.13
C ALA A 93 5.60 9.38 -3.04
N ASP A 94 5.67 8.06 -2.84
CA ASP A 94 4.59 7.16 -3.22
C ASP A 94 3.39 7.40 -2.30
N LEU A 95 2.22 7.66 -2.90
CA LEU A 95 1.00 8.00 -2.17
C LEU A 95 0.15 6.77 -1.89
N ALA A 96 -0.36 6.67 -0.67
CA ALA A 96 -1.28 5.62 -0.23
C ALA A 96 -2.30 6.21 0.75
N VAL A 97 -3.13 7.11 0.25
CA VAL A 97 -4.15 7.83 1.04
C VAL A 97 -5.08 6.84 1.73
N ALA A 98 -5.04 6.84 3.07
CA ALA A 98 -5.77 5.89 3.90
C ALA A 98 -7.27 6.21 4.00
N VAL A 99 -7.63 7.50 4.03
CA VAL A 99 -9.01 7.98 4.13
C VAL A 99 -9.32 8.89 2.94
N ARG A 100 -10.41 8.60 2.23
CA ARG A 100 -10.86 9.38 1.07
C ARG A 100 -12.18 10.10 1.36
N PRO A 101 -12.29 11.41 1.06
CA PRO A 101 -11.21 12.26 0.56
C PRO A 101 -10.13 12.52 1.63
N LEU A 102 -8.89 12.79 1.20
CA LEU A 102 -7.82 13.17 2.13
C LEU A 102 -8.22 14.44 2.88
N PRO A 103 -8.20 14.47 4.23
CA PRO A 103 -8.58 15.66 5.00
C PRO A 103 -7.67 16.86 4.72
N THR A 104 -8.13 18.06 5.04
CA THR A 104 -7.27 19.26 5.02
C THR A 104 -6.53 19.35 6.34
N PRO A 105 -5.22 19.68 6.35
CA PRO A 105 -4.49 19.90 7.58
C PRO A 105 -5.15 20.98 8.45
N PRO A 106 -5.23 20.80 9.78
CA PRO A 106 -5.71 21.83 10.69
C PRO A 106 -4.81 23.07 10.69
N ASP A 107 -5.39 24.25 10.90
CA ASP A 107 -4.64 25.52 10.94
C ASP A 107 -3.79 25.65 12.22
N ASP A 108 -4.29 25.13 13.34
CA ASP A 108 -3.68 25.20 14.68
C ASP A 108 -4.02 23.91 15.45
N LEU A 109 -3.01 23.30 16.08
CA LEU A 109 -3.09 22.10 16.89
C LEU A 109 -2.54 22.30 18.32
N ASP A 110 -1.91 23.43 18.63
CA ASP A 110 -1.11 23.58 19.86
C ASP A 110 -1.92 23.37 21.13
N ALA A 111 -3.11 23.97 21.22
CA ALA A 111 -4.00 23.83 22.38
C ALA A 111 -4.42 22.37 22.59
N ARG A 112 -4.83 21.69 21.50
CA ARG A 112 -5.24 20.28 21.54
C ARG A 112 -4.09 19.38 21.96
N LEU A 113 -2.89 19.62 21.42
CA LEU A 113 -1.70 18.84 21.76
C LEU A 113 -1.27 19.06 23.21
N ALA A 114 -1.41 20.27 23.74
CA ALA A 114 -1.09 20.57 25.14
C ALA A 114 -2.05 19.90 26.13
N GLU A 115 -3.35 19.82 25.78
CA GLU A 115 -4.40 19.28 26.65
C GLU A 115 -4.49 17.74 26.63
N ASP A 116 -4.18 17.11 25.48
CA ASP A 116 -4.24 15.66 25.31
C ASP A 116 -2.84 15.05 25.06
N PRO A 117 -2.12 14.64 26.13
CA PRO A 117 -0.86 13.92 26.02
C PRO A 117 -1.05 12.42 25.75
N GLY A 118 -2.29 11.97 25.51
CA GLY A 118 -2.66 10.58 25.34
C GLY A 118 -2.00 9.89 24.14
N PRO A 119 -2.22 8.58 24.00
CA PRO A 119 -1.75 7.84 22.84
C PRO A 119 -2.43 8.37 21.58
N VAL A 120 -1.84 8.09 20.42
CA VAL A 120 -2.39 8.49 19.11
C VAL A 120 -2.82 7.29 18.30
N THR A 121 -3.68 7.55 17.31
CA THR A 121 -4.00 6.59 16.26
C THR A 121 -3.53 7.13 14.91
N VAL A 122 -2.86 6.29 14.11
CA VAL A 122 -2.56 6.62 12.71
C VAL A 122 -3.18 5.58 11.79
N LEU A 123 -4.07 6.02 10.90
CA LEU A 123 -4.70 5.17 9.90
C LEU A 123 -3.82 5.12 8.67
N SER A 124 -3.44 3.93 8.23
CA SER A 124 -2.78 3.69 6.96
C SER A 124 -3.70 2.94 6.01
N ARG A 125 -3.33 2.86 4.73
CA ARG A 125 -4.01 1.98 3.76
C ARG A 125 -4.03 0.51 4.21
N TRP A 126 -3.12 0.12 5.09
CA TRP A 126 -2.90 -1.25 5.54
C TRP A 126 -3.48 -1.56 6.92
N GLY A 127 -4.17 -0.61 7.55
CA GLY A 127 -4.70 -0.77 8.90
C GLY A 127 -4.34 0.39 9.83
N ALA A 128 -4.69 0.25 11.10
CA ALA A 128 -4.45 1.27 12.13
C ALA A 128 -3.21 0.95 12.96
N TYR A 129 -2.40 1.96 13.24
CA TYR A 129 -1.40 1.94 14.29
C TYR A 129 -2.02 2.50 15.57
N GLY A 130 -1.91 1.76 16.67
CA GLY A 130 -2.55 2.10 17.96
C GLY A 130 -3.91 1.44 18.17
N SER A 131 -4.56 1.78 19.28
CA SER A 131 -5.81 1.14 19.71
C SER A 131 -7.04 1.51 18.86
N GLY A 132 -6.97 2.58 18.05
CA GLY A 132 -8.12 3.06 17.30
C GLY A 132 -9.19 3.76 18.14
N ASP A 133 -8.89 4.10 19.39
CA ASP A 133 -9.84 4.81 20.26
C ASP A 133 -10.11 6.22 19.71
N PRO A 134 -11.38 6.55 19.38
CA PRO A 134 -11.75 7.80 18.75
C PRO A 134 -11.62 9.03 19.67
N SER A 135 -11.42 8.83 20.97
CA SER A 135 -11.16 9.92 21.92
C SER A 135 -9.75 10.50 21.79
N HIS A 136 -8.85 9.83 21.08
CA HIS A 136 -7.47 10.24 20.90
C HIS A 136 -7.24 11.04 19.61
N LEU A 137 -6.17 11.85 19.63
CA LEU A 137 -5.65 12.46 18.42
C LEU A 137 -5.39 11.38 17.34
N SER A 138 -6.11 11.51 16.24
CA SER A 138 -6.07 10.57 15.13
C SER A 138 -5.54 11.24 13.88
N SER A 139 -4.76 10.52 13.07
CA SER A 139 -4.22 11.03 11.80
C SER A 139 -4.43 10.00 10.68
N SER A 140 -4.55 10.48 9.45
CA SER A 140 -4.64 9.66 8.24
C SER A 140 -3.34 9.77 7.45
N SER A 141 -2.69 8.63 7.20
CA SER A 141 -1.48 8.55 6.39
C SER A 141 -1.78 8.91 4.93
N VAL A 142 -0.85 9.67 4.35
CA VAL A 142 -0.88 10.15 2.96
C VAL A 142 0.00 9.28 2.07
N THR A 143 1.09 8.75 2.61
CA THR A 143 2.16 8.09 1.84
C THR A 143 2.17 6.59 2.10
N ALA A 144 2.69 5.83 1.14
CA ALA A 144 2.91 4.41 1.29
C ALA A 144 3.91 4.14 2.44
N THR A 145 3.48 3.34 3.40
CA THR A 145 4.30 2.84 4.51
C THR A 145 4.23 1.32 4.54
N LEU A 146 5.06 0.70 5.38
CA LEU A 146 4.83 -0.69 5.78
C LEU A 146 3.46 -0.80 6.48
N PRO A 147 2.87 -2.00 6.54
CA PRO A 147 1.74 -2.28 7.43
C PRO A 147 2.10 -2.14 8.93
N PRO A 148 1.10 -2.06 9.83
CA PRO A 148 1.31 -2.06 11.27
C PRO A 148 2.14 -3.28 11.74
N ARG A 149 3.12 -3.03 12.59
CA ARG A 149 4.00 -4.05 13.19
C ARG A 149 3.70 -4.20 14.69
N ARG A 150 4.42 -5.09 15.38
CA ARG A 150 4.28 -5.25 16.84
C ARG A 150 4.81 -4.02 17.60
N GLU A 151 5.81 -3.35 17.05
CA GLU A 151 6.43 -2.18 17.65
C GLU A 151 5.54 -0.92 17.51
N PRO A 152 5.55 0.00 18.48
CA PRO A 152 4.73 1.21 18.45
C PRO A 152 5.09 2.13 17.30
N ALA A 153 4.09 2.84 16.76
CA ALA A 153 4.33 3.97 15.89
C ALA A 153 4.49 5.26 16.71
N VAL A 154 5.31 6.17 16.18
CA VAL A 154 5.50 7.51 16.70
C VAL A 154 4.90 8.51 15.71
N LEU A 155 4.24 9.55 16.23
CA LEU A 155 3.74 10.67 15.44
C LEU A 155 4.48 11.94 15.86
N TRP A 156 5.13 12.59 14.90
CA TRP A 156 5.64 13.94 15.04
C TRP A 156 4.63 14.92 14.46
N VAL A 157 4.16 15.84 15.29
CA VAL A 157 3.29 16.95 14.88
C VAL A 157 4.11 18.23 14.88
N VAL A 158 4.34 18.78 13.69
CA VAL A 158 5.11 20.01 13.50
C VAL A 158 4.14 21.19 13.55
N THR A 159 4.35 22.08 14.51
CA THR A 159 3.59 23.33 14.69
C THR A 159 4.53 24.53 14.58
N ASP A 160 3.98 25.74 14.72
CA ASP A 160 4.81 26.94 14.82
C ASP A 160 5.60 27.03 16.15
N GLN A 161 5.15 26.35 17.21
CA GLN A 161 5.82 26.27 18.52
C GLN A 161 6.94 25.24 18.58
N GLY A 162 6.95 24.24 17.69
CA GLY A 162 7.97 23.20 17.65
C GLY A 162 7.45 21.85 17.17
N VAL A 163 8.04 20.77 17.68
CA VAL A 163 7.63 19.39 17.35
C VAL A 163 7.07 18.72 18.59
N TYR A 164 5.80 18.33 18.52
CA TYR A 164 5.19 17.45 19.51
C TYR A 164 5.43 15.99 19.13
N VAL A 165 5.88 15.18 20.08
CA VAL A 165 6.12 13.75 19.89
C VAL A 165 5.03 12.96 20.61
N ARG A 166 4.35 12.08 19.88
CA ARG A 166 3.30 11.20 20.40
C ARG A 166 3.59 9.76 20.01
N SER A 167 3.06 8.82 20.78
CA SER A 167 3.24 7.38 20.57
C SER A 167 1.88 6.70 20.49
N THR A 168 1.78 5.62 19.73
CA THR A 168 0.60 4.75 19.75
C THR A 168 0.52 3.92 21.03
N GLU A 169 1.63 3.78 21.75
CA GLU A 169 1.70 3.16 23.06
C GLU A 169 2.05 4.22 24.12
N GLY A 170 1.14 4.41 25.08
CA GLY A 170 1.35 5.25 26.26
C GLY A 170 1.21 6.76 26.01
N ALA A 171 1.32 7.52 27.11
CA ALA A 171 1.34 8.98 27.07
C ALA A 171 2.69 9.51 26.57
N ALA A 172 2.70 10.72 26.00
CA ALA A 172 3.91 11.38 25.53
C ALA A 172 5.03 11.39 26.59
N THR A 173 6.29 11.16 26.18
CA THR A 173 7.44 11.21 27.10
C THR A 173 7.71 12.63 27.64
N ALA A 174 7.15 13.66 27.00
CA ALA A 174 6.97 15.01 27.55
C ALA A 174 5.79 15.72 26.85
N ASN A 175 5.09 16.59 27.59
CA ASN A 175 3.82 17.17 27.15
C ASN A 175 3.94 18.38 26.21
N GLY A 176 5.13 18.96 26.03
CA GLY A 176 5.33 20.22 25.30
C GLY A 176 6.07 20.10 23.96
N PRO A 177 6.08 21.18 23.16
CA PRO A 177 6.82 21.24 21.90
C PRO A 177 8.33 21.20 22.15
N ARG A 178 9.06 20.59 21.21
CA ARG A 178 10.52 20.43 21.26
C ARG A 178 11.20 20.95 20.00
N GLY A 179 12.50 21.20 20.09
CA GLY A 179 13.33 21.36 18.90
C GLY A 179 13.39 20.06 18.07
N ALA A 180 13.68 20.16 16.77
CA ALA A 180 13.74 19.00 15.88
C ALA A 180 14.79 17.96 16.31
N GLU A 181 15.92 18.42 16.86
CA GLU A 181 17.00 17.55 17.36
C GLU A 181 16.62 16.83 18.67
N GLU A 182 15.90 17.52 19.55
CA GLU A 182 15.36 16.93 20.78
C GLU A 182 14.25 15.91 20.46
N ALA A 183 13.40 16.21 19.47
CA ALA A 183 12.39 15.26 18.98
C ALA A 183 13.04 13.99 18.41
N ALA A 184 14.11 14.14 17.62
CA ALA A 184 14.90 13.01 17.10
C ALA A 184 15.52 12.19 18.23
N SER A 185 16.09 12.84 19.23
CA SER A 185 16.69 12.18 20.40
C SER A 185 15.64 11.42 21.23
N ALA A 186 14.41 11.93 21.28
CA ALA A 186 13.30 11.30 22.01
C ALA A 186 12.76 10.03 21.37
N LEU A 187 13.15 9.69 20.13
CA LEU A 187 12.84 8.39 19.52
C LEU A 187 13.53 7.23 20.23
N GLY A 188 14.62 7.49 20.97
CA GLY A 188 15.39 6.45 21.63
C GLY A 188 16.03 5.49 20.63
N ASP A 189 15.85 4.18 20.84
CA ASP A 189 16.33 3.14 19.92
C ASP A 189 15.45 3.05 18.67
N PRO A 190 15.96 3.36 17.46
CA PRO A 190 15.19 3.25 16.22
C PRO A 190 14.71 1.83 15.90
N ALA A 191 15.32 0.78 16.49
CA ALA A 191 14.83 -0.59 16.32
C ALA A 191 13.49 -0.83 17.04
N ALA A 192 13.20 -0.07 18.10
CA ALA A 192 11.96 -0.16 18.87
C ALA A 192 10.78 0.63 18.29
N VAL A 193 11.00 1.39 17.20
CA VAL A 193 9.97 2.20 16.54
C VAL A 193 9.43 1.46 15.32
N GLY A 194 8.16 1.04 15.35
CA GLY A 194 7.52 0.33 14.25
C GLY A 194 7.36 1.20 13.00
N ALA A 195 6.95 2.46 13.20
CA ALA A 195 6.86 3.48 12.16
C ALA A 195 6.97 4.90 12.77
N LEU A 196 7.40 5.88 11.97
CA LEU A 196 7.39 7.30 12.31
C LEU A 196 6.56 8.06 11.28
N PHE A 197 5.45 8.63 11.73
CA PHE A 197 4.62 9.51 10.92
C PHE A 197 4.93 10.97 11.23
N VAL A 198 4.96 11.80 10.20
CA VAL A 198 5.11 13.25 10.32
C VAL A 198 3.86 13.92 9.77
N THR A 199 3.24 14.75 10.58
CA THR A 199 2.14 15.66 10.20
C THR A 199 2.52 17.08 10.60
N ALA A 200 1.82 18.07 10.05
CA ALA A 200 2.02 19.45 10.42
C ALA A 200 0.72 20.25 10.36
N GLU A 201 0.73 21.42 10.98
CA GLU A 201 -0.30 22.44 10.77
C GLU A 201 -0.24 22.97 9.33
N ALA A 202 -1.39 23.40 8.83
CA ALA A 202 -1.54 23.92 7.47
C ALA A 202 -0.53 25.03 7.13
N GLY A 203 -0.22 25.88 8.12
CA GLY A 203 0.67 27.03 7.98
C GLY A 203 2.16 26.71 7.89
N VAL A 204 2.60 25.50 8.27
CA VAL A 204 4.03 25.16 8.34
C VAL A 204 4.67 25.18 6.95
N SER A 205 5.80 25.89 6.80
CA SER A 205 6.54 25.94 5.53
C SER A 205 7.21 24.61 5.23
N LEU A 206 7.34 24.28 3.93
CA LEU A 206 8.07 23.06 3.53
C LEU A 206 9.57 23.13 3.83
N GLU A 207 10.13 24.33 3.99
CA GLU A 207 11.47 24.53 4.54
C GLU A 207 11.58 24.00 5.97
N ARG A 208 10.64 24.39 6.84
CA ARG A 208 10.60 23.91 8.22
C ARG A 208 10.33 22.42 8.29
N LEU A 209 9.40 21.91 7.48
CA LEU A 209 9.15 20.47 7.38
C LEU A 209 10.41 19.71 6.96
N SER A 210 11.12 20.19 5.94
CA SER A 210 12.36 19.58 5.46
C SER A 210 13.47 19.60 6.52
N GLU A 211 13.57 20.67 7.30
CA GLU A 211 14.50 20.73 8.44
C GLU A 211 14.19 19.62 9.45
N VAL A 212 12.91 19.42 9.80
CA VAL A 212 12.48 18.35 10.71
C VAL A 212 12.75 16.96 10.11
N LEU A 213 12.39 16.74 8.84
CA LEU A 213 12.63 15.48 8.14
C LEU A 213 14.12 15.12 8.06
N SER A 214 15.00 16.12 7.95
CA SER A 214 16.45 15.91 7.93
C SER A 214 17.03 15.37 9.24
N ARG A 215 16.29 15.49 10.35
CA ARG A 215 16.69 14.98 11.67
C ARG A 215 16.26 13.55 11.93
N ILE A 216 15.46 12.96 11.04
CA ILE A 216 15.01 11.58 11.19
C ILE A 216 16.21 10.64 11.04
N PRO A 217 16.45 9.73 12.00
CA PRO A 217 17.51 8.73 11.89
C PRO A 217 17.38 7.90 10.61
N SER A 218 18.48 7.71 9.88
CA SER A 218 18.49 6.89 8.66
C SER A 218 18.10 5.43 8.90
N ALA A 219 18.24 4.94 10.13
CA ALA A 219 17.75 3.62 10.56
C ALA A 219 16.23 3.46 10.43
N LEU A 220 15.46 4.56 10.39
CA LEU A 220 14.02 4.54 10.15
C LEU A 220 13.65 4.61 8.66
N ALA A 221 14.62 4.61 7.74
CA ALA A 221 14.33 4.53 6.32
C ALA A 221 13.42 3.32 6.01
N GLY A 222 12.35 3.57 5.25
CA GLY A 222 11.30 2.59 4.96
C GLY A 222 10.31 2.32 6.09
N ARG A 223 10.37 3.08 7.19
CA ARG A 223 9.40 3.05 8.29
C ARG A 223 8.87 4.45 8.58
N ILE A 224 8.81 5.30 7.56
CA ILE A 224 8.38 6.69 7.70
C ILE A 224 7.23 6.98 6.77
N GLY A 225 6.39 7.93 7.14
CA GLY A 225 5.34 8.44 6.25
C GLY A 225 4.87 9.83 6.62
N LEU A 226 4.19 10.48 5.68
CA LEU A 226 3.44 11.69 5.95
C LEU A 226 2.01 11.33 6.37
N ALA A 227 1.43 12.13 7.25
CA ALA A 227 0.06 11.99 7.70
C ALA A 227 -0.61 13.37 7.79
N VAL A 228 -1.95 13.39 7.81
CA VAL A 228 -2.75 14.58 8.08
C VAL A 228 -3.64 14.29 9.28
N THR A 229 -3.64 15.19 10.25
CA THR A 229 -4.45 15.07 11.46
C THR A 229 -5.95 15.16 11.14
N LEU A 230 -6.73 14.26 11.73
CA LEU A 230 -8.18 14.23 11.60
C LEU A 230 -8.84 15.23 12.55
N ALA A 231 -9.96 15.80 12.10
CA ALA A 231 -10.77 16.70 12.92
C ALA A 231 -11.21 16.02 14.22
N GLU A 232 -11.37 16.82 15.28
CA GLU A 232 -11.87 16.32 16.56
C GLU A 232 -13.26 15.69 16.40
N GLY A 233 -13.51 14.59 17.12
CA GLY A 233 -14.76 13.84 17.03
C GLY A 233 -14.94 13.02 15.75
N THR A 234 -13.92 12.91 14.89
CA THR A 234 -13.93 11.99 13.75
C THR A 234 -14.14 10.55 14.25
N ARG A 235 -15.25 9.93 13.86
CA ARG A 235 -15.53 8.53 14.19
C ARG A 235 -14.79 7.61 13.24
N LEU A 236 -14.00 6.72 13.81
CA LEU A 236 -13.31 5.66 13.08
C LEU A 236 -14.22 4.44 12.96
N PRO A 237 -14.16 3.69 11.84
CA PRO A 237 -14.83 2.40 11.76
C PRO A 237 -14.22 1.43 12.77
N ASP A 238 -15.06 0.57 13.34
CA ASP A 238 -14.58 -0.48 14.24
C ASP A 238 -13.58 -1.38 13.51
N ALA A 239 -12.50 -1.76 14.20
CA ALA A 239 -11.54 -2.70 13.65
C ALA A 239 -12.25 -4.04 13.33
N PRO A 240 -12.00 -4.63 12.15
CA PRO A 240 -12.53 -5.96 11.85
C PRO A 240 -12.02 -6.96 12.89
N ALA A 241 -12.88 -7.92 13.27
CA ALA A 241 -12.46 -8.98 14.17
C ALA A 241 -11.32 -9.78 13.51
N PRO A 242 -10.25 -10.11 14.24
CA PRO A 242 -9.16 -10.91 13.70
C PRO A 242 -9.70 -12.26 13.22
N GLU A 243 -9.51 -12.59 11.94
CA GLU A 243 -9.82 -13.93 11.45
C GLU A 243 -8.82 -14.92 12.08
N PRO A 244 -9.30 -16.05 12.64
CA PRO A 244 -8.40 -17.04 13.21
C PRO A 244 -7.50 -17.61 12.10
N PRO A 245 -6.17 -17.64 12.29
CA PRO A 245 -5.27 -18.21 11.30
C PRO A 245 -5.61 -19.69 11.07
N ARG A 246 -5.67 -20.10 9.81
CA ARG A 246 -5.74 -21.52 9.46
C ARG A 246 -4.31 -22.07 9.47
N ASP A 247 -4.06 -23.02 10.36
CA ASP A 247 -2.72 -23.58 10.63
C ASP A 247 -2.31 -24.67 9.62
N ASP A 248 -3.09 -24.87 8.55
CA ASP A 248 -2.84 -25.86 7.50
C ASP A 248 -1.68 -25.47 6.56
N ALA A 249 -1.13 -24.26 6.72
CA ALA A 249 -0.04 -23.75 5.90
C ALA A 249 1.36 -23.94 6.51
N HIS A 250 1.50 -24.59 7.67
CA HIS A 250 2.80 -24.89 8.29
C HIS A 250 3.06 -26.40 8.35
N CYS A 251 4.25 -26.83 7.95
CA CYS A 251 4.64 -28.24 7.91
C CYS A 251 6.13 -28.39 8.30
N PRO A 252 6.48 -28.30 9.60
CA PRO A 252 7.88 -28.32 10.03
C PRO A 252 8.61 -29.63 9.67
N ASP A 253 7.87 -30.74 9.58
CA ASP A 253 8.41 -32.06 9.22
C ASP A 253 8.43 -32.31 7.70
N GLY A 254 8.08 -31.30 6.88
CA GLY A 254 7.96 -31.42 5.44
C GLY A 254 6.56 -31.82 4.95
N LEU A 255 6.44 -32.05 3.64
CA LEU A 255 5.18 -32.47 3.02
C LEU A 255 4.79 -33.89 3.47
N PRO A 256 3.48 -34.20 3.54
CA PRO A 256 3.03 -35.56 3.78
C PRO A 256 3.67 -36.54 2.78
N SER A 257 4.21 -37.66 3.26
CA SER A 257 4.86 -38.67 2.42
C SER A 257 3.88 -39.23 1.38
N LEU A 258 4.38 -39.47 0.16
CA LEU A 258 3.61 -40.20 -0.86
C LEU A 258 3.51 -41.70 -0.50
N PRO A 259 2.47 -42.40 -0.98
CA PRO A 259 2.45 -43.86 -1.01
C PRO A 259 3.72 -44.43 -1.69
N GLU A 260 4.19 -45.59 -1.24
CA GLU A 260 5.44 -46.21 -1.74
C GLU A 260 5.42 -46.50 -3.26
N ASP A 261 4.23 -46.68 -3.84
CA ASP A 261 4.00 -46.98 -5.25
C ASP A 261 3.62 -45.75 -6.10
N ALA A 262 3.62 -44.55 -5.50
CA ALA A 262 3.27 -43.33 -6.22
C ALA A 262 4.31 -43.01 -7.32
N PRO A 263 3.87 -42.71 -8.56
CA PRO A 263 4.79 -42.32 -9.63
C PRO A 263 5.55 -41.04 -9.27
N VAL A 264 6.88 -41.09 -9.36
CA VAL A 264 7.75 -39.93 -9.16
C VAL A 264 8.10 -39.34 -10.52
N GLY A 265 7.79 -38.06 -10.69
CA GLY A 265 8.09 -37.31 -11.90
C GLY A 265 9.45 -36.64 -11.85
N GLN A 266 9.85 -36.00 -12.95
CA GLN A 266 11.02 -35.14 -12.97
C GLN A 266 10.71 -33.82 -13.66
N LEU A 267 11.18 -32.72 -13.08
CA LEU A 267 11.17 -31.40 -13.68
C LEU A 267 12.58 -30.81 -13.63
N ARG A 268 12.98 -30.20 -14.74
CA ARG A 268 14.27 -29.50 -14.80
C ARG A 268 14.21 -28.25 -13.92
N PRO A 269 15.26 -27.93 -13.15
CA PRO A 269 15.29 -26.73 -12.31
C PRO A 269 14.95 -25.44 -13.07
N GLN A 270 15.37 -25.31 -14.33
CA GLN A 270 15.07 -24.13 -15.15
C GLN A 270 13.57 -23.99 -15.47
N ALA A 271 12.88 -25.12 -15.66
CA ALA A 271 11.44 -25.15 -15.88
C ALA A 271 10.68 -24.72 -14.62
N ILE A 272 11.12 -25.19 -13.45
CA ILE A 272 10.58 -24.78 -12.16
C ILE A 272 10.75 -23.27 -11.98
N VAL A 273 11.98 -22.76 -12.12
CA VAL A 273 12.29 -21.33 -11.96
C VAL A 273 11.52 -20.46 -12.96
N GLY A 274 11.38 -20.91 -14.21
CA GLY A 274 10.62 -20.21 -15.25
C GLY A 274 9.14 -20.06 -14.93
N SER A 275 8.56 -20.97 -14.15
CA SER A 275 7.16 -20.94 -13.71
C SER A 275 6.90 -20.09 -12.47
N LEU A 276 7.93 -19.61 -11.76
CA LEU A 276 7.75 -18.89 -10.48
C LEU A 276 7.34 -17.42 -10.62
N GLY A 277 7.20 -16.89 -11.85
CA GLY A 277 6.84 -15.48 -12.08
C GLY A 277 5.57 -15.04 -11.33
N PRO A 278 4.43 -15.74 -11.50
CA PRO A 278 3.20 -15.44 -10.77
C PRO A 278 3.35 -15.56 -9.25
N LEU A 279 4.06 -16.58 -8.76
CA LEU A 279 4.31 -16.75 -7.33
C LEU A 279 5.10 -15.57 -6.75
N ARG A 280 6.10 -15.05 -7.47
CA ARG A 280 6.88 -13.88 -7.03
C ARG A 280 6.00 -12.63 -6.91
N GLN A 281 5.11 -12.41 -7.87
CA GLN A 281 4.17 -11.28 -7.83
C GLN A 281 3.18 -11.42 -6.68
N ALA A 282 2.60 -12.61 -6.51
CA ALA A 282 1.67 -12.88 -5.42
C ALA A 282 2.35 -12.80 -4.06
N ALA A 283 3.61 -13.23 -3.93
CA ALA A 283 4.38 -13.10 -2.70
C ALA A 283 4.60 -11.63 -2.30
N ALA A 284 4.88 -10.74 -3.25
CA ALA A 284 4.96 -9.30 -2.99
C ALA A 284 3.62 -8.74 -2.49
N SER A 285 2.50 -9.18 -3.08
CA SER A 285 1.15 -8.83 -2.59
C SER A 285 0.87 -9.37 -1.19
N CYS A 286 1.29 -10.60 -0.89
CA CYS A 286 1.15 -11.19 0.45
C CYS A 286 1.93 -10.40 1.50
N VAL A 287 3.18 -10.00 1.21
CA VAL A 287 3.98 -9.16 2.11
C VAL A 287 3.34 -7.79 2.31
N SER A 288 2.80 -7.19 1.24
CA SER A 288 2.15 -5.88 1.30
C SER A 288 0.90 -5.87 2.18
N ALA A 289 0.25 -7.02 2.33
CA ALA A 289 -0.94 -7.20 3.15
C ALA A 289 -0.66 -7.88 4.50
N ALA A 290 0.60 -8.23 4.80
CA ALA A 290 0.98 -8.86 6.05
C ALA A 290 0.93 -7.84 7.20
N GLU A 291 0.40 -8.24 8.36
CA GLU A 291 0.38 -7.43 9.57
C GLU A 291 1.33 -8.04 10.61
N GLY A 292 1.94 -7.22 11.46
CA GLY A 292 2.81 -7.70 12.53
C GLY A 292 4.23 -8.03 12.05
N ALA A 293 4.72 -9.24 12.35
CA ALA A 293 6.13 -9.59 12.15
C ALA A 293 6.48 -9.82 10.67
N GLY A 294 5.55 -10.29 9.85
CA GLY A 294 5.76 -10.53 8.41
C GLY A 294 5.77 -9.26 7.54
N ALA A 295 5.24 -8.15 8.03
CA ALA A 295 5.21 -6.86 7.33
C ALA A 295 6.62 -6.33 6.98
N GLY A 296 7.65 -6.71 7.75
CA GLY A 296 9.05 -6.35 7.49
C GLY A 296 9.74 -7.20 6.43
N GLY A 297 9.06 -8.23 5.91
CA GLY A 297 9.67 -9.29 5.11
C GLY A 297 10.45 -10.30 5.97
N GLY A 298 11.22 -11.16 5.32
CA GLY A 298 11.95 -12.24 5.97
C GLY A 298 12.24 -13.41 5.04
N ARG A 299 12.51 -14.58 5.62
CA ARG A 299 12.74 -15.82 4.87
C ARG A 299 11.63 -16.81 5.16
N VAL A 300 11.04 -17.34 4.09
CA VAL A 300 10.08 -18.44 4.16
C VAL A 300 10.52 -19.51 3.17
N SER A 301 10.64 -20.74 3.62
CA SER A 301 10.87 -21.89 2.75
C SER A 301 9.56 -22.60 2.51
N LEU A 302 9.05 -22.56 1.28
CA LEU A 302 7.84 -23.30 0.89
C LEU A 302 8.21 -24.67 0.38
N ALA A 303 7.59 -25.72 0.91
CA ALA A 303 7.55 -27.01 0.25
C ALA A 303 6.26 -27.11 -0.57
N ILE A 304 6.41 -27.52 -1.84
CA ILE A 304 5.28 -27.71 -2.76
C ILE A 304 5.36 -29.08 -3.43
N ARG A 305 4.20 -29.71 -3.62
CA ARG A 305 4.05 -30.93 -4.42
C ARG A 305 3.39 -30.58 -5.74
N ILE A 306 4.11 -30.80 -6.82
CA ILE A 306 3.62 -30.64 -8.19
C ILE A 306 3.10 -32.00 -8.65
N GLY A 307 1.84 -32.03 -9.10
CA GLY A 307 1.20 -33.22 -9.64
C GLY A 307 1.64 -33.55 -11.08
N PRO A 308 1.16 -34.68 -11.61
CA PRO A 308 1.51 -35.15 -12.96
C PRO A 308 1.00 -34.23 -14.08
N ASP A 309 0.00 -33.39 -13.80
CA ASP A 309 -0.55 -32.36 -14.68
C ASP A 309 0.19 -31.02 -14.59
N GLY A 310 1.20 -30.91 -13.71
CA GLY A 310 1.93 -29.68 -13.45
C GLY A 310 1.21 -28.73 -12.49
N LEU A 311 0.07 -29.11 -11.90
CA LEU A 311 -0.62 -28.31 -10.88
C LEU A 311 -0.09 -28.61 -9.49
N VAL A 312 -0.12 -27.61 -8.60
CA VAL A 312 0.30 -27.78 -7.20
C VAL A 312 -0.83 -28.44 -6.40
N GLN A 313 -0.54 -29.60 -5.82
CA GLN A 313 -1.48 -30.38 -5.02
C GLN A 313 -1.35 -30.06 -3.53
N GLU A 314 -0.12 -29.85 -3.06
CA GLU A 314 0.18 -29.49 -1.67
C GLU A 314 1.13 -28.30 -1.63
N ALA A 315 0.93 -27.42 -0.64
CA ALA A 315 1.84 -26.31 -0.37
C ALA A 315 1.74 -25.91 1.11
N CYS A 316 2.90 -25.78 1.74
CA CYS A 316 3.05 -25.34 3.13
C CYS A 316 4.46 -24.79 3.36
N ALA A 317 4.66 -24.01 4.43
CA ALA A 317 5.98 -23.54 4.83
C ALA A 317 6.65 -24.51 5.81
N VAL A 318 7.88 -24.91 5.49
CA VAL A 318 8.73 -25.76 6.32
C VAL A 318 9.61 -24.96 7.27
N GLU A 319 10.06 -23.77 6.82
CA GLU A 319 10.79 -22.81 7.64
C GLU A 319 10.15 -21.44 7.44
N ASP A 320 10.00 -20.69 8.54
CA ASP A 320 9.36 -19.38 8.54
C ASP A 320 10.03 -18.48 9.57
N SER A 321 10.87 -17.55 9.11
CA SER A 321 11.52 -16.56 9.98
C SER A 321 10.61 -15.37 10.29
N THR A 322 9.44 -15.27 9.67
CA THR A 322 8.52 -14.14 9.82
C THR A 322 7.58 -14.30 11.00
N ASP A 323 7.39 -15.54 11.48
CA ASP A 323 6.45 -15.87 12.56
C ASP A 323 5.03 -15.32 12.30
N ASP A 324 4.63 -15.29 11.03
CA ASP A 324 3.37 -14.71 10.57
C ASP A 324 2.52 -15.76 9.86
N ALA A 325 1.53 -16.29 10.59
CA ALA A 325 0.64 -17.32 10.09
C ALA A 325 -0.24 -16.85 8.92
N THR A 326 -0.61 -15.57 8.89
CA THR A 326 -1.42 -14.99 7.81
C THR A 326 -0.61 -14.87 6.53
N LEU A 327 0.62 -14.35 6.63
CA LEU A 327 1.57 -14.30 5.52
C LEU A 327 1.86 -15.70 4.98
N ARG A 328 2.13 -16.66 5.87
CA ARG A 328 2.35 -18.07 5.51
C ARG A 328 1.17 -18.67 4.76
N ALA A 329 -0.06 -18.47 5.24
CA ALA A 329 -1.27 -18.94 4.57
C ALA A 329 -1.48 -18.29 3.19
N CYS A 330 -1.17 -16.98 3.07
CA CYS A 330 -1.22 -16.28 1.79
C CYS A 330 -0.23 -16.87 0.78
N LEU A 331 1.01 -17.11 1.19
CA LEU A 331 2.07 -17.68 0.35
C LEU A 331 1.73 -19.11 -0.09
N ALA A 332 1.24 -19.96 0.81
CA ALA A 332 0.80 -21.31 0.47
C ALA A 332 -0.34 -21.30 -0.55
N ARG A 333 -1.32 -20.39 -0.40
CA ARG A 333 -2.41 -20.22 -1.37
C ARG A 333 -1.91 -19.75 -2.73
N ALA A 334 -0.99 -18.79 -2.76
CA ALA A 334 -0.35 -18.32 -3.99
C ALA A 334 0.46 -19.42 -4.69
N ALA A 335 1.13 -20.28 -3.93
CA ALA A 335 1.83 -21.43 -4.49
C ALA A 335 0.84 -22.42 -5.14
N ARG A 336 -0.30 -22.69 -4.50
CA ARG A 336 -1.35 -23.58 -5.05
C ARG A 336 -1.94 -23.10 -6.37
N THR A 337 -1.89 -21.81 -6.67
CA THR A 337 -2.37 -21.26 -7.96
C THR A 337 -1.29 -21.21 -9.04
N THR A 338 -0.06 -21.63 -8.73
CA THR A 338 1.05 -21.65 -9.68
C THR A 338 0.98 -22.92 -10.53
N ALA A 339 1.18 -22.78 -11.84
CA ALA A 339 1.23 -23.89 -12.78
C ALA A 339 2.66 -24.12 -13.28
N PHE A 340 3.04 -25.39 -13.35
CA PHE A 340 4.32 -25.87 -13.86
C PHE A 340 4.11 -26.67 -15.15
N PRO A 341 5.15 -26.86 -15.97
CA PRO A 341 5.09 -27.89 -17.01
C PRO A 341 4.79 -29.25 -16.40
N ALA A 342 4.09 -30.10 -17.14
CA ALA A 342 3.87 -31.48 -16.72
C ALA A 342 5.24 -32.19 -16.55
N PRO A 343 5.47 -32.90 -15.42
CA PRO A 343 6.69 -33.67 -15.20
C PRO A 343 6.89 -34.77 -16.27
N ASP A 344 8.15 -35.05 -16.60
CA ASP A 344 8.54 -36.14 -17.53
C ASP A 344 9.71 -36.95 -16.93
N PRO A 345 9.51 -38.24 -16.56
CA PRO A 345 8.27 -39.01 -16.68
C PRO A 345 7.13 -38.44 -15.83
N SER A 346 5.88 -38.76 -16.19
CA SER A 346 4.69 -38.33 -15.46
C SER A 346 4.71 -38.87 -14.02
N GLY A 347 4.52 -37.97 -13.05
CA GLY A 347 4.46 -38.30 -11.63
C GLY A 347 4.53 -37.05 -10.78
N SER A 348 4.61 -37.22 -9.46
CA SER A 348 4.70 -36.10 -8.52
C SER A 348 6.15 -35.63 -8.36
N VAL A 349 6.33 -34.32 -8.18
CA VAL A 349 7.62 -33.69 -7.92
C VAL A 349 7.49 -32.79 -6.69
N ASP A 350 8.26 -33.11 -5.65
CA ASP A 350 8.35 -32.27 -4.46
C ASP A 350 9.53 -31.30 -4.62
N VAL A 351 9.30 -30.01 -4.38
CA VAL A 351 10.35 -29.00 -4.41
C VAL A 351 10.25 -28.09 -3.19
N GLN A 352 11.42 -27.65 -2.73
CA GLN A 352 11.54 -26.68 -1.65
C GLN A 352 12.05 -25.37 -2.24
N LEU A 353 11.27 -24.31 -2.06
CA LEU A 353 11.51 -22.97 -2.62
C LEU A 353 11.87 -22.00 -1.49
N PRO A 354 13.14 -21.59 -1.37
CA PRO A 354 13.52 -20.53 -0.45
C PRO A 354 13.07 -19.18 -1.01
N LEU A 355 12.17 -18.50 -0.29
CA LEU A 355 11.70 -17.16 -0.61
C LEU A 355 12.38 -16.14 0.30
N ALA A 356 13.04 -15.16 -0.30
CA ALA A 356 13.44 -13.93 0.36
C ALA A 356 12.34 -12.89 0.14
N LEU A 357 11.57 -12.65 1.19
CA LEU A 357 10.47 -11.69 1.19
C LEU A 357 11.02 -10.33 1.57
N VAL A 358 10.75 -9.35 0.73
CA VAL A 358 11.12 -7.96 0.97
C VAL A 358 9.88 -7.08 0.75
N PRO A 359 9.67 -6.06 1.58
CA PRO A 359 8.63 -5.08 1.30
C PRO A 359 8.86 -4.37 -0.04
N PRO A 360 7.80 -3.97 -0.75
CA PRO A 360 7.89 -3.18 -1.97
C PRO A 360 8.72 -1.91 -1.79
N GLU A 361 9.36 -1.45 -2.87
CA GLU A 361 10.16 -0.21 -2.85
C GLU A 361 9.36 1.01 -2.45
N SER A 362 8.09 1.10 -2.86
CA SER A 362 7.18 2.17 -2.49
C SER A 362 6.90 2.25 -0.98
N GLN A 363 7.11 1.15 -0.25
CA GLN A 363 7.01 1.13 1.21
C GLN A 363 8.36 1.40 1.90
N ARG A 364 9.45 1.57 1.14
CA ARG A 364 10.82 1.77 1.63
C ARG A 364 11.34 3.21 1.42
N GLN A 365 10.50 4.19 1.72
CA GLN A 365 10.78 5.60 1.46
C GLN A 365 11.78 6.20 2.47
N ARG A 366 12.59 7.15 2.00
CA ARG A 366 13.50 7.97 2.84
C ARG A 366 12.90 9.35 3.11
N PRO A 367 13.29 10.06 4.19
CA PRO A 367 12.64 11.34 4.53
C PRO A 367 12.85 12.38 3.43
N LEU A 368 14.09 12.47 2.97
CA LEU A 368 14.52 13.37 1.92
C LEU A 368 15.24 12.56 0.84
N CYS A 369 15.16 13.04 -0.39
CA CYS A 369 15.92 12.46 -1.50
C CYS A 369 17.41 12.77 -1.31
N ALA A 370 18.28 11.83 -1.68
CA ALA A 370 19.69 12.11 -1.85
C ALA A 370 19.87 13.04 -3.06
N ASP A 371 20.76 14.02 -2.93
CA ASP A 371 21.13 14.92 -4.02
C ASP A 371 21.81 14.18 -5.17
#